data_AF-A0A933LDJ8-F1
#
_entry.id   AF-A0A933LDJ8-F1
#
_cell.length_a   1.000
_cell.length_b   1.000
_cell.length_c   1.000
_cell.angle_alpha   90.00
_cell.angle_beta   90.00
_cell.angle_gamma   90.00
#
_symmetry.space_group_name_H-M   'P 1'
#
loop_
_entity.id
_entity.type
_entity.pdbx_description
1 polymer ?
#
loop_
_entity_poly.entity_id
_entity_poly.type
_entity_poly.pdbx_seq_one_letter_code
_entity_poly.pdbx_strand_id
1 'polypeptide(L)'
;MNEQNQSTTNKLILIAQIISVALIWVFVAGISVWIVNLLLLSLELHDVPGASVGISIVAIPVFLSLAGVLTYVFVGLQKENSRLSKTSEKT
;
A
#
# COMPACT_ATOMS: atom_id res chain seq x y z
N MET A 1 32.75 -14.71 -10.84
CA MET A 1 31.35 -14.94 -11.27
C MET A 1 30.32 -14.42 -10.25
N ASN A 2 30.60 -13.36 -9.47
CA ASN A 2 29.76 -12.98 -8.30
C ASN A 2 29.05 -11.63 -8.45
N GLU A 3 29.40 -10.81 -9.44
CA GLU A 3 28.85 -9.45 -9.60
C GLU A 3 27.50 -9.44 -10.34
N GLN A 4 27.24 -10.41 -11.23
CA GLN A 4 25.94 -10.51 -11.92
C GLN A 4 24.78 -10.84 -10.96
N ASN A 5 25.01 -11.68 -9.96
CA ASN A 5 23.98 -12.15 -9.04
C ASN A 5 23.42 -11.00 -8.16
N GLN A 6 24.30 -10.12 -7.70
CA GLN A 6 23.94 -8.94 -6.89
C GLN A 6 22.96 -7.99 -7.63
N SER A 7 23.13 -7.80 -8.94
CA SER A 7 22.21 -6.96 -9.73
C SER A 7 20.84 -7.60 -9.92
N THR A 8 20.79 -8.92 -10.14
CA THR A 8 19.53 -9.66 -10.29
C THR A 8 18.76 -9.74 -8.99
N THR A 9 19.43 -9.97 -7.85
CA THR A 9 18.79 -9.97 -6.52
C THR A 9 18.19 -8.60 -6.21
N ASN A 10 18.90 -7.51 -6.47
CA ASN A 10 18.36 -6.15 -6.28
C ASN A 10 17.13 -5.87 -7.14
N LYS A 11 17.11 -6.32 -8.40
CA LYS A 11 15.94 -6.19 -9.28
C LYS A 11 14.75 -7.02 -8.79
N LEU A 12 14.99 -8.25 -8.31
CA LEU A 12 13.94 -9.10 -7.75
C LEU A 12 13.33 -8.51 -6.47
N ILE A 13 14.17 -7.97 -5.59
CA ILE A 13 13.72 -7.27 -4.38
C ILE A 13 12.83 -6.08 -4.78
N LEU A 14 13.25 -5.30 -5.79
CA LEU A 14 12.46 -4.17 -6.29
C LEU A 14 11.11 -4.58 -6.86
N ILE A 15 11.08 -5.64 -7.68
CA ILE A 15 9.85 -6.17 -8.25
C ILE A 15 8.92 -6.67 -7.14
N ALA A 16 9.44 -7.43 -6.17
CA ALA A 16 8.66 -7.90 -5.02
C ALA A 16 8.10 -6.74 -4.19
N GLN A 17 8.88 -5.66 -4.03
CA GLN A 17 8.47 -4.45 -3.31
C GLN A 17 7.33 -3.72 -4.03
N ILE A 18 7.41 -3.55 -5.36
CA ILE A 18 6.34 -2.95 -6.16
C ILE A 18 5.07 -3.81 -6.12
N ILE A 19 5.21 -5.13 -6.27
CA ILE A 19 4.09 -6.06 -6.18
C ILE A 19 3.40 -5.96 -4.82
N SER A 20 4.18 -5.89 -3.73
CA SER A 20 3.65 -5.75 -2.38
C SER A 20 2.84 -4.47 -2.21
N VAL A 21 3.38 -3.31 -2.64
CA VAL A 21 2.66 -2.04 -2.58
C VAL A 21 1.39 -2.06 -3.42
N ALA A 22 1.45 -2.61 -4.64
CA ALA A 22 0.28 -2.76 -5.50
C ALA A 22 -0.81 -3.64 -4.84
N LEU A 23 -0.41 -4.74 -4.22
CA LEU A 23 -1.33 -5.66 -3.55
C LEU A 23 -2.01 -5.01 -2.33
N ILE A 24 -1.28 -4.18 -1.59
CA ILE A 24 -1.83 -3.38 -0.49
C ILE A 24 -2.87 -2.37 -0.99
N TRP A 25 -2.58 -1.67 -2.09
CA TRP A 25 -3.54 -0.75 -2.69
C TRP A 25 -4.80 -1.45 -3.19
N VAL A 26 -4.66 -2.60 -3.84
CA VAL A 26 -5.80 -3.44 -4.26
C VAL A 26 -6.61 -3.89 -3.06
N PHE A 27 -5.94 -4.31 -1.97
CA PHE A 27 -6.60 -4.73 -0.74
C PHE A 27 -7.38 -3.58 -0.09
N VAL A 28 -6.77 -2.40 0.04
CA VAL A 28 -7.42 -1.22 0.61
C VAL A 28 -8.60 -0.76 -0.24
N ALA A 29 -8.46 -0.75 -1.57
CA ALA A 29 -9.58 -0.45 -2.47
C ALA A 29 -10.70 -1.49 -2.34
N GLY A 30 -10.37 -2.78 -2.28
CA GLY A 30 -11.33 -3.87 -2.11
C GLY A 30 -12.10 -3.79 -0.80
N ILE A 31 -11.43 -3.57 0.33
CA ILE A 31 -12.07 -3.36 1.63
C ILE A 31 -12.95 -2.11 1.59
N SER A 32 -12.50 -1.02 0.97
CA SER A 32 -13.29 0.21 0.87
C SER A 32 -14.58 -0.01 0.07
N VAL A 33 -14.50 -0.66 -1.09
CA VAL A 33 -15.67 -1.02 -1.90
C VAL A 33 -16.60 -1.96 -1.13
N TRP A 34 -16.05 -2.94 -0.43
CA TRP A 34 -16.84 -3.89 0.36
C TRP A 34 -17.59 -3.20 1.50
N ILE A 35 -16.92 -2.28 2.21
CA ILE A 35 -17.55 -1.46 3.25
C ILE A 35 -18.69 -0.62 2.67
N VAL A 36 -18.46 0.04 1.53
CA VAL A 36 -19.51 0.84 0.86
C VAL A 36 -20.70 -0.04 0.47
N ASN A 37 -20.45 -1.25 -0.04
CA ASN A 37 -21.51 -2.20 -0.38
C ASN A 37 -22.34 -2.60 0.85
N LEU A 38 -21.68 -2.87 1.99
CA LEU A 38 -22.37 -3.18 3.25
C LEU A 38 -23.17 -2.00 3.78
N LEU A 39 -22.66 -0.77 3.63
CA LEU A 39 -23.40 0.45 3.98
C LEU A 39 -24.67 0.61 3.15
N LEU A 40 -24.58 0.40 1.83
CA LEU A 40 -25.74 0.46 0.95
C LEU A 40 -26.79 -0.60 1.32
N LEU A 41 -26.35 -1.84 1.58
CA LEU A 41 -27.23 -2.91 2.04
C LEU A 41 -27.93 -2.58 3.36
N SER A 42 -27.18 -2.02 4.32
CA SER A 42 -27.72 -1.64 5.63
C SER A 42 -28.75 -0.51 5.54
N LEU A 43 -28.54 0.44 4.62
CA LEU A 43 -29.48 1.54 4.36
C LEU A 43 -30.74 1.03 3.66
N GLU A 44 -30.59 0.10 2.71
CA GLU A 44 -31.72 -0.50 1.98
C GLU A 44 -32.62 -1.33 2.89
N LEU A 45 -32.06 -2.01 3.89
CA LEU A 45 -32.82 -2.80 4.86
C LEU A 45 -33.52 -1.97 5.94
N HIS A 46 -33.34 -0.63 5.96
CA HIS A 46 -33.91 0.27 6.97
C HIS A 46 -33.53 -0.11 8.42
N ASP A 47 -32.46 -0.91 8.57
CA ASP A 47 -31.87 -1.17 9.87
C ASP A 47 -31.31 0.14 10.40
N VAL A 48 -31.62 0.45 11.67
CA VAL A 48 -31.07 1.62 12.35
C VAL A 48 -29.56 1.65 12.13
N PRO A 49 -29.01 2.70 11.49
CA PRO A 49 -27.57 2.76 11.25
C PRO A 49 -26.85 2.82 12.59
N GLY A 50 -26.40 1.66 13.04
CA GLY A 50 -25.77 1.50 14.34
C GLY A 50 -24.36 2.06 14.36
N ALA A 51 -23.72 2.03 15.52
CA ALA A 51 -22.31 2.41 15.70
C ALA A 51 -21.37 1.73 14.68
N SER A 52 -21.73 0.53 14.20
CA SER A 52 -21.02 -0.21 13.15
C SER A 52 -20.89 0.58 11.84
N VAL A 53 -21.97 1.23 11.37
CA VAL A 53 -21.99 2.07 10.15
C VAL A 53 -21.02 3.24 10.30
N GLY A 54 -21.03 3.91 11.46
CA GLY A 54 -20.11 5.00 11.77
C GLY A 54 -18.65 4.57 11.77
N ILE A 55 -18.33 3.41 12.36
CA ILE A 55 -16.97 2.84 12.38
C ILE A 55 -16.50 2.53 10.96
N SER A 56 -17.36 1.94 10.14
CA SER A 56 -17.09 1.63 8.74
C SER A 56 -16.75 2.86 7.90
N ILE A 57 -17.43 3.99 8.11
CA ILE A 57 -17.15 5.26 7.41
C ILE A 57 -15.75 5.80 7.78
N VAL A 58 -15.35 5.71 9.05
CA VAL A 58 -14.03 6.17 9.52
C VAL A 58 -12.91 5.21 9.09
N ALA A 59 -13.22 3.93 8.89
CA ALA A 59 -12.24 2.94 8.47
C ALA A 59 -11.63 3.24 7.09
N ILE A 60 -12.43 3.72 6.13
CA ILE A 60 -11.97 4.05 4.76
C ILE A 60 -10.80 5.06 4.77
N PRO A 61 -10.93 6.27 5.34
CA PRO A 61 -9.83 7.24 5.38
C PRO A 61 -8.63 6.77 6.20
N VAL A 62 -8.83 5.93 7.23
CA VAL A 62 -7.73 5.32 7.99
C VAL A 62 -6.92 4.36 7.11
N PHE A 63 -7.59 3.46 6.37
CA PHE A 63 -6.92 2.54 5.46
C PHE A 63 -6.20 3.25 4.31
N LEU A 64 -6.81 4.31 3.76
CA LEU A 64 -6.14 5.15 2.75
C LEU A 64 -4.89 5.84 3.30
N SER A 65 -4.96 6.37 4.52
CA SER A 65 -3.83 7.00 5.18
C SER A 65 -2.69 6.00 5.41
N LEU A 66 -3.01 4.80 5.89
CA LEU A 66 -2.04 3.72 6.08
C LEU A 66 -1.37 3.31 4.76
N ALA A 67 -2.14 3.09 3.70
CA ALA A 67 -1.59 2.78 2.37
C ALA A 67 -0.68 3.90 1.85
N GLY A 68 -1.07 5.16 2.06
CA GLY A 68 -0.29 6.33 1.68
C GLY A 68 1.04 6.41 2.44
N VAL A 69 1.02 6.25 3.77
CA VAL A 69 2.23 6.24 4.61
C VAL A 69 3.17 5.11 4.19
N LEU A 70 2.65 3.90 3.96
CA LEU A 70 3.47 2.79 3.52
C LEU A 70 4.12 3.09 2.16
N THR A 71 3.33 3.55 1.19
CA THR A 71 3.82 3.95 -0.13
C THR A 71 4.92 5.01 -0.02
N TYR A 72 4.73 6.01 0.85
CA TYR A 72 5.72 7.05 1.10
C TYR A 72 7.03 6.50 1.66
N VAL A 73 6.96 5.65 2.69
CA VAL A 73 8.15 4.99 3.27
C VAL A 73 8.86 4.17 2.21
N PHE A 74 8.11 3.40 1.41
CA PHE A 74 8.66 2.59 0.32
C PHE A 74 9.39 3.42 -0.73
N VAL A 75 8.80 4.52 -1.20
CA VAL A 75 9.44 5.46 -2.14
C VAL A 75 10.65 6.15 -1.50
N GLY A 76 10.57 6.48 -0.21
CA GLY A 76 11.65 7.07 0.57
C GLY A 76 12.89 6.18 0.61
N LEU A 77 12.70 4.90 0.96
CA LEU A 77 13.76 3.89 1.00
C LEU A 77 14.39 3.67 -0.38
N GLN A 78 13.58 3.64 -1.45
CA GLN A 78 14.09 3.49 -2.81
C GLN A 78 14.95 4.69 -3.26
N LYS A 79 14.55 5.91 -2.88
CA LYS A 79 15.29 7.13 -3.19
C LYS A 79 16.65 7.17 -2.50
N GLU A 80 16.74 6.67 -1.27
CA GLU A 80 17.99 6.58 -0.52
C GLU A 80 18.97 5.59 -1.15
N ASN A 81 18.52 4.36 -1.47
CA ASN A 81 19.35 3.36 -2.16
C ASN A 81 19.91 3.88 -3.49
N SER A 82 19.11 4.64 -4.24
CA SER A 82 19.54 5.23 -5.52
C SER A 82 20.58 6.34 -5.34
N ARG A 83 20.59 7.05 -4.20
CA ARG A 83 21.60 8.08 -3.89
C ARG A 83 22.94 7.46 -3.50
N LEU A 84 22.92 6.42 -2.66
CA LEU A 84 24.14 5.74 -2.20
C LEU A 84 24.91 5.11 -3.36
N SER A 85 24.22 4.51 -4.32
CA SER A 85 24.83 3.99 -5.55
C SER A 85 25.56 5.07 -6.36
N LYS A 86 24.99 6.27 -6.50
CA LYS A 86 25.61 7.37 -7.27
C LYS A 86 26.83 7.98 -6.58
N THR A 87 26.89 7.95 -5.26
CA THR A 87 28.06 8.42 -4.50
C THR A 87 29.25 7.48 -4.65
N SER A 88 29.02 6.17 -4.73
CA SER A 88 30.09 5.18 -4.90
C SER A 88 30.73 5.21 -6.29
N GLU A 89 30.05 5.73 -7.31
CA GLU A 89 30.58 5.84 -8.68
C GLU A 89 31.45 7.10 -8.86
N LYS A 90 31.36 8.06 -7.93
CA LYS A 90 31.99 9.38 -8.04
C LYS A 90 33.28 9.54 -7.22
N THR A 91 33.73 8.48 -6.55
CA THR A 91 34.96 8.45 -5.72
C THR A 91 35.90 7.40 -6.29
#